data_AF-K8WNZ9-F1
#
_entry.id   AF-K8WNZ9-F1
#
_cell.length_a   1.000
_cell.length_b   1.000
_cell.length_c   1.000
_cell.angle_alpha   90.00
_cell.angle_beta   90.00
_cell.angle_gamma   90.00
#
_symmetry.space_group_name_H-M   'P 1'
#
loop_
_entity.id
_entity.type
_entity.pdbx_description
1 polymer ?
#
loop_
_entity_poly.entity_id
_entity_poly.type
_entity_poly.pdbx_seq_one_letter_code
_entity_poly.pdbx_strand_id
1 'polypeptide(L)'
;MFKIIKIKFLIVMFIILFYYSLEGKAESDIINNRINMFLSIDDKASANNLIEIIKVLNSDIINKDRVVDKVFYGYANVFMADIYNKNKSYSKAAETIKRAFFYIDESVESNKNKWTLIYLRLRMDAFVPSYLGRCNIAVEDSEKLLSSKDINPNLFIMIEYMYARALYSCKEYSKSKTIMNKVIKEGEIGKEIASYGYDRVPPWLNVEKILIIMPLMLEGY
;
A
#
# COMPACT_ATOMS: atom_id res chain seq x y z
N MET A 1 35.34 25.15 -42.80
CA MET A 1 35.12 25.47 -41.37
C MET A 1 33.68 25.15 -40.89
N PHE A 2 32.63 25.35 -41.69
CA PHE A 2 31.22 25.11 -41.29
C PHE A 2 30.80 23.64 -41.02
N LYS A 3 31.46 22.63 -41.62
CA LYS A 3 31.12 21.20 -41.44
C LYS A 3 31.49 20.64 -40.06
N ILE A 4 32.60 21.11 -39.47
CA ILE A 4 33.12 20.63 -38.18
C ILE A 4 32.25 21.13 -37.01
N ILE A 5 31.68 22.34 -37.14
CA ILE A 5 30.81 22.94 -36.12
C ILE A 5 29.47 22.19 -36.04
N LYS A 6 28.89 21.79 -37.18
CA LYS A 6 27.64 20.99 -37.21
C LYS A 6 27.80 19.60 -36.57
N ILE A 7 28.95 18.94 -36.75
CA ILE A 7 29.21 17.62 -36.16
C ILE A 7 29.36 17.71 -34.64
N LYS A 8 30.06 18.73 -34.12
CA LYS A 8 30.17 18.94 -32.66
C LYS A 8 28.81 19.22 -32.02
N PHE A 9 27.94 20.00 -32.66
CA PHE A 9 26.60 20.28 -32.15
C PHE A 9 25.70 19.03 -32.13
N LEU A 10 25.79 18.19 -33.16
CA LEU A 10 25.02 16.93 -33.24
C LEU A 10 25.44 15.94 -32.14
N ILE A 11 26.74 15.86 -31.84
CA ILE A 11 27.28 15.00 -30.78
C ILE A 11 26.81 15.47 -29.40
N VAL A 12 26.85 16.78 -29.12
CA VAL A 12 26.35 17.33 -27.85
C VAL A 12 24.85 17.08 -27.69
N MET A 13 24.06 17.28 -28.74
CA MET A 13 22.62 16.99 -28.71
C MET A 13 22.34 15.49 -28.49
N PHE A 14 23.13 14.60 -29.09
CA PHE A 14 23.01 13.15 -28.91
C PHE A 14 23.42 12.73 -27.49
N ILE A 15 24.47 13.33 -26.92
CA ILE A 15 24.87 13.11 -25.52
C ILE A 15 23.77 13.56 -24.57
N ILE A 16 23.16 14.73 -24.80
CA ILE A 16 22.06 15.23 -23.98
C ILE A 16 20.84 14.30 -24.06
N LEU A 17 20.42 13.91 -25.27
CA LEU A 17 19.31 12.97 -25.46
C LEU A 17 19.58 11.59 -24.86
N PHE A 18 20.82 11.11 -24.94
CA PHE A 18 21.26 9.86 -24.32
C PHE A 18 21.26 9.98 -22.79
N TYR A 19 21.68 11.13 -22.24
CA TYR A 19 21.63 11.41 -20.80
C TYR A 19 20.19 11.42 -20.28
N TYR A 20 19.27 12.12 -20.96
CA TYR A 20 17.84 12.11 -20.60
C TYR A 20 17.23 10.71 -20.71
N SER A 21 17.62 9.91 -21.71
CA SER A 21 17.16 8.52 -21.83
C SER A 21 17.71 7.62 -20.73
N LEU A 22 18.94 7.85 -20.27
CA LEU A 22 19.54 7.09 -19.17
C LEU A 22 18.96 7.49 -17.82
N GLU A 23 18.73 8.77 -17.57
CA GLU A 23 18.04 9.27 -16.36
C GLU A 23 16.62 8.71 -16.28
N GLY A 24 15.84 8.78 -17.37
CA GLY A 24 14.48 8.23 -17.38
C GLY A 24 14.44 6.71 -17.18
N LYS A 25 15.46 5.98 -17.65
CA LYS A 25 15.57 4.53 -17.40
C LYS A 25 15.95 4.25 -15.94
N ALA A 26 16.94 4.97 -15.40
CA ALA A 26 17.36 4.79 -14.02
C ALA A 26 16.24 5.14 -13.04
N GLU A 27 15.49 6.21 -13.28
CA GLU A 27 14.32 6.58 -12.48
C GLU A 27 13.24 5.49 -12.52
N SER A 28 12.92 4.99 -13.73
CA SER A 28 11.98 3.87 -13.91
C SER A 28 12.41 2.61 -13.16
N ASP A 29 13.70 2.27 -13.21
CA ASP A 29 14.25 1.11 -12.50
C ASP A 29 14.12 1.27 -10.97
N ILE A 30 14.38 2.46 -10.42
CA ILE A 30 14.23 2.68 -8.98
C ILE A 30 12.75 2.63 -8.56
N ILE A 31 11.83 3.23 -9.34
CA ILE A 31 10.39 3.15 -9.08
C ILE A 31 9.91 1.69 -9.10
N ASN A 32 10.31 0.93 -10.12
CA ASN A 32 9.98 -0.49 -10.24
C ASN A 32 10.51 -1.30 -9.04
N ASN A 33 11.74 -1.02 -8.60
CA ASN A 33 12.32 -1.66 -7.43
C ASN A 33 11.52 -1.36 -6.16
N ARG A 34 11.05 -0.11 -5.97
CA ARG A 34 10.21 0.25 -4.81
C ARG A 34 8.84 -0.40 -4.87
N ILE A 35 8.22 -0.46 -6.05
CA ILE A 35 6.96 -1.19 -6.25
C ILE A 35 7.13 -2.66 -5.89
N ASN A 36 8.18 -3.32 -6.40
CA ASN A 36 8.45 -4.72 -6.12
C ASN A 36 8.74 -4.96 -4.63
N MET A 37 9.51 -4.07 -4.00
CA MET A 37 9.74 -4.12 -2.55
C MET A 37 8.42 -4.05 -1.79
N PHE A 38 7.54 -3.09 -2.09
CA PHE A 38 6.24 -2.99 -1.41
C PHE A 38 5.36 -4.22 -1.65
N LEU A 39 5.27 -4.70 -2.89
CA LEU A 39 4.48 -5.88 -3.23
C LEU A 39 5.01 -7.16 -2.57
N SER A 40 6.28 -7.19 -2.16
CA SER A 40 6.87 -8.30 -1.40
C SER A 40 6.57 -8.27 0.10
N ILE A 41 5.92 -7.21 0.60
CA ILE A 41 5.47 -7.09 2.00
C ILE A 41 4.09 -7.77 2.11
N ASP A 42 4.09 -9.07 2.36
CA ASP A 42 2.88 -9.88 2.52
C ASP A 42 3.01 -10.94 3.63
N ASP A 43 1.97 -11.77 3.79
CA ASP A 43 1.86 -12.81 4.81
C ASP A 43 2.80 -14.02 4.57
N LYS A 44 3.42 -14.09 3.38
CA LYS A 44 4.37 -15.15 2.98
C LYS A 44 5.81 -14.69 3.07
N ALA A 45 6.06 -13.39 3.31
CA ALA A 45 7.40 -12.85 3.46
C ALA A 45 8.16 -13.52 4.62
N SER A 46 9.42 -13.87 4.39
CA SER A 46 10.27 -14.42 5.44
C SER A 46 10.70 -13.33 6.44
N ALA A 47 11.02 -13.74 7.67
CA ALA A 47 11.53 -12.83 8.69
C ALA A 47 12.77 -12.05 8.22
N ASN A 48 13.70 -12.71 7.54
CA ASN A 48 14.92 -12.06 7.03
C ASN A 48 14.59 -10.99 5.97
N ASN A 49 13.68 -11.30 5.03
CA ASN A 49 13.24 -10.35 4.02
C ASN A 49 12.58 -9.11 4.67
N LEU A 50 11.68 -9.34 5.65
CA LEU A 50 11.03 -8.25 6.37
C LEU A 50 12.02 -7.40 7.16
N ILE A 51 13.03 -8.00 7.82
CA ILE A 51 14.08 -7.27 8.53
C ILE A 51 14.87 -6.36 7.59
N GLU A 52 15.24 -6.86 6.41
CA GLU A 52 15.97 -6.07 5.41
C GLU A 52 15.13 -4.89 4.90
N ILE A 53 13.85 -5.13 4.56
CA ILE A 53 12.91 -4.09 4.13
C ILE A 53 12.71 -3.05 5.24
N ILE A 54 12.49 -3.48 6.49
CA ILE A 54 12.33 -2.59 7.65
C ILE A 54 13.57 -1.72 7.83
N LYS A 55 14.78 -2.28 7.67
CA LYS A 55 16.04 -1.54 7.78
C LYS A 55 16.15 -0.46 6.71
N VAL A 56 15.84 -0.80 5.45
CA VAL A 56 15.86 0.15 4.31
C VAL A 56 14.85 1.27 4.54
N LEU A 57 13.60 0.93 4.84
CA LEU A 57 12.53 1.90 5.08
C LEU A 57 12.84 2.81 6.27
N ASN A 58 13.37 2.28 7.37
CA ASN A 58 13.78 3.09 8.51
C ASN A 58 14.86 4.10 8.14
N SER A 59 15.84 3.69 7.33
CA SER A 59 16.86 4.59 6.81
C SER A 59 16.25 5.68 5.92
N ASP A 60 15.31 5.33 5.05
CA ASP A 60 14.62 6.31 4.20
C ASP A 60 13.76 7.29 5.02
N ILE A 61 13.07 6.82 6.07
CA ILE A 61 12.29 7.69 6.97
C ILE A 61 13.19 8.71 7.68
N ILE A 62 14.34 8.26 8.23
CA ILE A 62 15.28 9.15 8.93
C ILE A 62 15.88 10.19 7.99
N ASN A 63 16.22 9.80 6.75
CA ASN A 63 17.01 10.64 5.85
C ASN A 63 16.17 11.48 4.88
N LYS A 64 14.94 11.06 4.56
CA LYS A 64 14.11 11.66 3.50
C LYS A 64 12.70 12.05 3.96
N ASP A 65 12.27 11.57 5.13
CA ASP A 65 10.93 11.78 5.72
C ASP A 65 9.76 11.54 4.74
N ARG A 66 9.89 10.51 3.88
CA ARG A 66 8.82 10.15 2.95
C ARG A 66 7.65 9.52 3.71
N VAL A 67 6.49 10.18 3.68
CA VAL A 67 5.26 9.71 4.35
C VAL A 67 4.87 8.30 3.90
N VAL A 68 5.00 7.98 2.61
CA VAL A 68 4.68 6.64 2.09
C VAL A 68 5.55 5.54 2.72
N ASP A 69 6.81 5.85 3.04
CA ASP A 69 7.73 4.88 3.64
C ASP A 69 7.35 4.56 5.08
N LYS A 70 6.75 5.50 5.82
CA LYS A 70 6.18 5.26 7.15
C LYS A 70 5.02 4.25 7.06
N VAL A 71 4.14 4.36 6.07
CA VAL A 71 3.07 3.38 5.84
C VAL A 71 3.64 2.00 5.53
N PHE A 72 4.61 1.90 4.61
CA PHE A 72 5.21 0.61 4.26
C PHE A 72 6.02 0.00 5.40
N TYR A 73 6.68 0.84 6.19
CA TYR A 73 7.36 0.42 7.40
C TYR A 73 6.36 -0.18 8.37
N GLY A 74 5.20 0.48 8.55
CA GLY A 74 4.10 -0.06 9.32
C GLY A 74 3.63 -1.42 8.82
N TYR A 75 3.38 -1.56 7.52
CA TYR A 75 2.99 -2.83 6.90
C TYR A 75 3.97 -3.97 7.20
N ALA A 76 5.27 -3.73 6.98
CA ALA A 76 6.28 -4.75 7.24
C ALA A 76 6.33 -5.16 8.73
N ASN A 77 6.13 -4.20 9.64
CA ASN A 77 6.06 -4.48 11.06
C ASN A 77 4.78 -5.25 11.44
N VAL A 78 3.63 -5.09 10.76
CA VAL A 78 2.45 -5.94 10.99
C VAL A 78 2.78 -7.41 10.74
N PHE A 79 3.36 -7.73 9.59
CA PHE A 79 3.73 -9.11 9.26
C PHE A 79 4.85 -9.65 10.15
N MET A 80 5.82 -8.80 10.52
CA MET A 80 6.87 -9.18 11.46
C MET A 80 6.32 -9.48 12.86
N ALA A 81 5.32 -8.73 13.32
CA ALA A 81 4.64 -8.98 14.59
C ALA A 81 3.91 -10.32 14.58
N ASP A 82 3.27 -10.69 13.46
CA ASP A 82 2.65 -12.01 13.31
C ASP A 82 3.68 -13.14 13.37
N ILE A 83 4.85 -12.99 12.73
CA ILE A 83 5.96 -13.94 12.87
C ILE A 83 6.41 -14.07 14.33
N TYR A 84 6.60 -12.97 15.04
CA TYR A 84 6.95 -13.00 16.47
C TYR A 84 5.87 -13.69 17.30
N ASN A 85 4.59 -13.45 16.99
CA ASN A 85 3.46 -14.08 17.67
C ASN A 85 3.46 -15.61 17.45
N LYS A 86 3.63 -16.07 16.20
CA LYS A 86 3.76 -17.49 15.84
C LYS A 86 4.93 -18.17 16.56
N ASN A 87 6.03 -17.43 16.75
CA ASN A 87 7.21 -17.89 17.49
C ASN A 87 7.11 -17.68 19.02
N LYS A 88 5.93 -17.39 19.56
CA LYS A 88 5.65 -17.17 20.99
C LYS A 88 6.48 -16.04 21.63
N SER A 89 7.02 -15.14 20.82
CA SER A 89 7.76 -13.95 21.25
C SER A 89 6.80 -12.79 21.52
N TYR A 90 5.85 -12.97 22.44
CA TYR A 90 4.69 -12.09 22.59
C TYR A 90 5.03 -10.64 22.93
N SER A 91 6.03 -10.39 23.77
CA SER A 91 6.48 -9.03 24.08
C SER A 91 7.00 -8.30 22.84
N LYS A 92 7.78 -9.00 22.00
CA LYS A 92 8.28 -8.44 20.73
C LYS A 92 7.13 -8.22 19.74
N ALA A 93 6.21 -9.16 19.65
CA ALA A 93 5.01 -9.04 18.81
C ALA A 93 4.18 -7.80 19.20
N ALA A 94 3.92 -7.61 20.50
CA ALA A 94 3.17 -6.49 21.03
C ALA A 94 3.85 -5.13 20.78
N GLU A 95 5.16 -5.04 20.99
CA GLU A 95 5.91 -3.82 20.70
C GLU A 95 5.91 -3.51 19.19
N THR A 96 6.13 -4.53 18.37
CA THR A 96 6.23 -4.41 16.91
C THR A 96 4.89 -4.02 16.30
N ILE A 97 3.78 -4.60 16.74
CA ILE A 97 2.45 -4.25 16.24
C ILE A 97 2.02 -2.84 16.67
N LYS A 98 2.37 -2.42 17.89
CA LYS A 98 2.12 -1.04 18.34
C LYS A 98 2.87 -0.04 17.48
N ARG A 99 4.14 -0.31 17.18
CA ARG A 99 4.96 0.51 16.27
C ARG A 99 4.35 0.54 14.87
N ALA A 100 3.89 -0.61 14.38
CA ALA A 100 3.27 -0.72 13.06
C ALA A 100 2.08 0.24 12.91
N PHE A 101 1.13 0.16 13.84
CA PHE A 101 -0.06 1.00 13.80
C PHE A 101 0.24 2.47 14.04
N PHE A 102 1.20 2.79 14.92
CA PHE A 102 1.64 4.17 15.11
C PHE A 102 2.06 4.84 13.80
N TYR A 103 2.94 4.21 13.01
CA TYR A 103 3.41 4.80 11.75
C TYR A 103 2.32 4.88 10.67
N ILE A 104 1.43 3.88 10.59
CA ILE A 104 0.30 3.91 9.65
C ILE A 104 -0.64 5.06 10.01
N ASP A 105 -1.00 5.18 11.29
CA ASP A 105 -1.92 6.21 11.78
C ASP A 105 -1.30 7.60 11.64
N GLU A 106 -0.05 7.80 12.06
CA GLU A 106 0.66 9.08 11.93
C GLU A 106 0.69 9.56 10.48
N SER A 107 0.94 8.64 9.53
CA SER A 107 1.00 8.95 8.11
C SER A 107 -0.33 9.48 7.57
N VAL A 108 -1.44 8.88 7.97
CA VAL A 108 -2.78 9.28 7.52
C VAL A 108 -3.28 10.51 8.28
N GLU A 109 -3.12 10.55 9.60
CA GLU A 109 -3.60 11.64 10.44
C GLU A 109 -2.86 12.95 10.16
N SER A 110 -1.60 12.90 9.74
CA SER A 110 -0.83 14.06 9.32
C SER A 110 -1.15 14.50 7.88
N ASN A 111 -1.84 13.66 7.10
CA ASN A 111 -2.11 13.87 5.67
C ASN A 111 -3.58 13.57 5.33
N LYS A 112 -4.54 14.10 6.11
CA LYS A 112 -5.96 13.71 6.09
C LYS A 112 -6.69 13.89 4.74
N ASN A 113 -6.14 14.70 3.84
CA ASN A 113 -6.68 14.97 2.51
C ASN A 113 -6.15 14.00 1.44
N LYS A 114 -5.12 13.20 1.78
CA LYS A 114 -4.48 12.29 0.85
C LYS A 114 -5.16 10.92 0.89
N TRP A 115 -6.17 10.77 0.06
CA TRP A 115 -7.02 9.57 0.04
C TRP A 115 -6.27 8.27 -0.25
N THR A 116 -5.15 8.32 -0.99
CA THR A 116 -4.32 7.14 -1.26
C THR A 116 -3.69 6.56 0.01
N LEU A 117 -3.33 7.41 0.98
CA LEU A 117 -2.83 6.95 2.29
C LEU A 117 -3.96 6.35 3.14
N ILE A 118 -5.15 6.95 3.09
CA ILE A 118 -6.36 6.40 3.74
C ILE A 118 -6.68 5.03 3.16
N TYR A 119 -6.58 4.86 1.84
CA TYR A 119 -6.78 3.58 1.18
C TYR A 119 -5.81 2.51 1.68
N LEU A 120 -4.53 2.86 1.83
CA LEU A 120 -3.55 1.93 2.40
C LEU A 120 -3.88 1.58 3.85
N ARG A 121 -4.16 2.55 4.72
CA ARG A 121 -4.56 2.25 6.10
C ARG A 121 -5.79 1.34 6.15
N LEU A 122 -6.84 1.65 5.38
CA LEU A 122 -8.01 0.80 5.23
C LEU A 122 -7.63 -0.63 4.83
N ARG A 123 -6.78 -0.78 3.83
CA ARG A 123 -6.41 -2.11 3.33
C ARG A 123 -5.65 -2.95 4.35
N MET A 124 -4.81 -2.35 5.17
CA MET A 124 -4.21 -3.06 6.30
C MET A 124 -5.26 -3.38 7.36
N ASP A 125 -6.01 -2.38 7.81
CA ASP A 125 -6.91 -2.47 8.96
C ASP A 125 -8.11 -3.39 8.74
N ALA A 126 -8.61 -3.50 7.50
CA ALA A 126 -9.69 -4.40 7.14
C ALA A 126 -9.28 -5.88 7.19
N PHE A 127 -7.99 -6.18 7.13
CA PHE A 127 -7.47 -7.52 6.90
C PHE A 127 -6.64 -8.08 8.06
N VAL A 128 -6.26 -7.26 9.03
CA VAL A 128 -5.66 -7.74 10.27
C VAL A 128 -6.70 -8.44 11.17
N PRO A 129 -6.27 -9.32 12.09
CA PRO A 129 -7.17 -9.98 13.02
C PRO A 129 -8.01 -9.02 13.87
N SER A 130 -9.28 -9.35 14.08
CA SER A 130 -10.25 -8.50 14.78
C SER A 130 -9.85 -8.14 16.22
N TYR A 131 -9.11 -9.01 16.91
CA TYR A 131 -8.61 -8.76 18.27
C TYR A 131 -7.60 -7.61 18.36
N LEU A 132 -7.05 -7.14 17.24
CA LEU A 132 -6.18 -5.96 17.19
C LEU A 132 -6.95 -4.63 17.20
N GLY A 133 -8.28 -4.67 17.19
CA GLY A 133 -9.14 -3.49 17.42
C GLY A 133 -9.18 -2.48 16.28
N ARG A 134 -8.70 -2.84 15.08
CA ARG A 134 -8.61 -1.94 13.92
C ARG A 134 -9.91 -1.75 13.14
N CYS A 135 -10.95 -2.52 13.47
CA CYS A 135 -12.17 -2.56 12.66
C CYS A 135 -12.92 -1.22 12.60
N ASN A 136 -12.93 -0.42 13.67
CA ASN A 136 -13.60 0.89 13.69
C ASN A 136 -12.93 1.88 12.73
N ILE A 137 -11.59 1.88 12.68
CA ILE A 137 -10.82 2.74 11.77
C ILE A 137 -11.10 2.31 10.32
N ALA A 138 -11.10 1.00 10.04
CA ALA A 138 -11.41 0.49 8.72
C ALA A 138 -12.87 0.82 8.30
N VAL A 139 -13.83 0.79 9.22
CA VAL A 139 -15.22 1.23 8.95
C VAL A 139 -15.24 2.71 8.58
N GLU A 140 -14.62 3.58 9.38
CA GLU A 140 -14.56 5.02 9.13
C GLU A 140 -13.88 5.36 7.79
N ASP A 141 -12.71 4.76 7.52
CA ASP A 141 -11.98 4.97 6.28
C ASP A 141 -12.77 4.48 5.06
N SER A 142 -13.51 3.37 5.20
CA SER A 142 -14.40 2.88 4.14
C SER A 142 -15.50 3.88 3.79
N GLU A 143 -16.19 4.40 4.81
CA GLU A 143 -17.27 5.37 4.63
C GLU A 143 -16.75 6.69 4.04
N LYS A 144 -15.58 7.14 4.49
CA LYS A 144 -14.91 8.34 3.97
C LYS A 144 -14.53 8.18 2.50
N LEU A 145 -13.98 7.03 2.10
CA LEU A 145 -13.61 6.79 0.71
C LEU A 145 -14.84 6.62 -0.20
N LEU A 146 -15.86 5.88 0.23
CA LEU A 146 -17.08 5.66 -0.57
C LEU A 146 -17.92 6.93 -0.75
N SER A 147 -17.82 7.90 0.16
CA SER A 147 -18.51 9.19 0.07
C SER A 147 -17.71 10.27 -0.67
N SER A 148 -16.43 10.02 -0.99
CA SER A 148 -15.56 10.98 -1.66
C SER A 148 -15.78 11.02 -3.17
N LYS A 149 -15.75 12.22 -3.74
CA LYS A 149 -15.87 12.45 -5.19
C LYS A 149 -14.54 12.24 -5.95
N ASP A 150 -13.43 12.22 -5.23
CA ASP A 150 -12.09 12.12 -5.83
C ASP A 150 -11.68 10.66 -6.11
N ILE A 151 -12.46 9.70 -5.60
CA ILE A 151 -12.15 8.28 -5.72
C ILE A 151 -12.64 7.75 -7.05
N ASN A 152 -11.75 7.06 -7.76
CA ASN A 152 -12.10 6.37 -8.99
C ASN A 152 -13.11 5.23 -8.69
N PRO A 153 -14.27 5.18 -9.36
CA PRO A 153 -15.29 4.15 -9.13
C PRO A 153 -14.78 2.71 -9.31
N ASN A 154 -13.73 2.49 -10.11
CA ASN A 154 -13.13 1.16 -10.28
C ASN A 154 -12.50 0.60 -8.98
N LEU A 155 -12.28 1.44 -7.97
CA LEU A 155 -11.81 1.01 -6.65
C LEU A 155 -12.96 0.62 -5.71
N PHE A 156 -14.20 0.99 -6.01
CA PHE A 156 -15.33 0.83 -5.09
C PHE A 156 -15.56 -0.62 -4.70
N ILE A 157 -15.44 -1.55 -5.64
CA ILE A 157 -15.63 -2.98 -5.35
C ILE A 157 -14.65 -3.49 -4.27
N MET A 158 -13.40 -3.04 -4.31
CA MET A 158 -12.39 -3.41 -3.33
C MET A 158 -12.62 -2.70 -1.99
N ILE A 159 -13.02 -1.41 -2.03
CA ILE A 159 -13.36 -0.64 -0.82
C ILE A 159 -14.58 -1.26 -0.12
N GLU A 160 -15.61 -1.66 -0.86
CA GLU A 160 -16.80 -2.30 -0.31
C GLU A 160 -16.49 -3.69 0.27
N TYR A 161 -15.60 -4.45 -0.37
CA TYR A 161 -15.14 -5.71 0.22
C TYR A 161 -14.38 -5.51 1.53
N MET A 162 -13.48 -4.52 1.59
CA MET A 162 -12.79 -4.13 2.83
C MET A 162 -13.79 -3.65 3.90
N TYR A 163 -14.80 -2.88 3.50
CA TYR A 163 -15.86 -2.42 4.38
C TYR A 163 -16.68 -3.58 4.96
N ALA A 164 -17.07 -4.54 4.12
CA ALA A 164 -17.78 -5.73 4.55
C ALA A 164 -16.96 -6.53 5.58
N ARG A 165 -15.64 -6.68 5.36
CA ARG A 165 -14.76 -7.34 6.34
C ARG A 165 -14.60 -6.54 7.63
N ALA A 166 -14.42 -5.22 7.55
CA ALA A 166 -14.34 -4.35 8.71
C ALA A 166 -15.61 -4.45 9.58
N LEU A 167 -16.79 -4.36 8.95
CA LEU A 167 -18.09 -4.54 9.62
C LEU A 167 -18.20 -5.92 10.28
N TYR A 168 -17.74 -6.99 9.61
CA TYR A 168 -17.73 -8.33 10.18
C TYR A 168 -16.85 -8.42 11.44
N SER A 169 -15.64 -7.86 11.37
CA SER A 169 -14.71 -7.78 12.50
C SER A 169 -15.26 -6.96 13.66
N CYS A 170 -16.06 -5.93 13.37
CA CYS A 170 -16.80 -5.12 14.34
C CYS A 170 -18.12 -5.75 14.81
N LYS A 171 -18.40 -7.01 14.43
CA LYS A 171 -19.62 -7.77 14.79
C LYS A 171 -20.93 -7.18 14.23
N GLU A 172 -20.84 -6.30 13.23
CA GLU A 172 -21.98 -5.76 12.49
C GLU A 172 -22.39 -6.70 11.33
N TYR A 173 -22.69 -7.96 11.67
CA TYR A 173 -22.85 -9.05 10.70
C TYR A 173 -23.94 -8.80 9.65
N SER A 174 -25.05 -8.16 10.04
CA SER A 174 -26.16 -7.86 9.11
C SER A 174 -25.73 -6.85 8.03
N LYS A 175 -25.07 -5.75 8.43
CA LYS A 175 -24.55 -4.76 7.48
C LYS A 175 -23.45 -5.36 6.63
N SER A 176 -22.52 -6.09 7.25
CA SER A 176 -21.45 -6.80 6.54
C SER A 176 -21.98 -7.71 5.44
N LYS A 177 -22.98 -8.55 5.73
CA LYS A 177 -23.60 -9.44 4.75
C LYS A 177 -24.27 -8.66 3.61
N THR A 178 -24.88 -7.52 3.93
CA THR A 178 -25.51 -6.66 2.92
C THR A 178 -24.47 -6.11 1.92
N ILE A 179 -23.37 -5.57 2.42
CA ILE A 179 -22.28 -5.06 1.58
C ILE A 179 -21.60 -6.19 0.80
N MET A 180 -21.33 -7.34 1.43
CA MET A 180 -20.74 -8.50 0.74
C MET A 180 -21.64 -8.99 -0.42
N ASN A 181 -22.95 -9.02 -0.23
CA ASN A 181 -23.89 -9.35 -1.29
C ASN A 181 -23.89 -8.33 -2.43
N LYS A 182 -23.59 -7.05 -2.15
CA LYS A 182 -23.39 -6.04 -3.19
C LYS A 182 -22.14 -6.36 -4.00
N VAL A 183 -21.00 -6.59 -3.34
CA VAL A 183 -19.74 -6.99 -3.99
C VAL A 183 -19.93 -8.21 -4.89
N ILE A 184 -20.62 -9.26 -4.43
CA ILE A 184 -20.87 -10.48 -5.22
C ILE A 184 -21.68 -10.20 -6.51
N LYS A 185 -22.53 -9.17 -6.50
CA LYS A 185 -23.38 -8.80 -7.66
C LYS A 185 -22.64 -7.96 -8.70
N GLU A 186 -21.46 -7.43 -8.40
CA GLU A 186 -20.63 -6.60 -9.30
C GLU A 186 -19.84 -7.44 -10.33
N GLY A 187 -20.43 -8.53 -10.82
CA GLY A 187 -19.84 -9.39 -11.85
C GLY A 187 -18.74 -10.34 -11.36
N GLU A 188 -17.91 -10.82 -12.30
CA GLU A 188 -16.91 -11.86 -12.02
C GLU A 188 -15.80 -11.40 -11.07
N ILE A 189 -15.34 -10.14 -11.18
CA ILE A 189 -14.34 -9.58 -10.27
C ILE A 189 -14.86 -9.56 -8.84
N GLY A 190 -16.14 -9.19 -8.65
CA GLY A 190 -16.79 -9.19 -7.34
C GLY A 190 -16.88 -10.57 -6.72
N LYS A 191 -17.25 -11.59 -7.51
CA LYS A 191 -17.26 -12.99 -7.05
C LYS A 191 -15.86 -13.49 -6.71
N GLU A 192 -14.86 -13.15 -7.53
CA GLU A 192 -13.46 -13.54 -7.30
C GLU A 192 -12.96 -12.97 -5.96
N ILE A 193 -13.12 -11.67 -5.73
CA ILE A 193 -12.70 -11.03 -4.48
C ILE A 193 -13.48 -11.58 -3.29
N ALA A 194 -14.81 -11.71 -3.42
CA ALA A 194 -15.65 -12.25 -2.35
C ALA A 194 -15.33 -13.70 -1.99
N SER A 195 -14.75 -14.48 -2.93
CA SER A 195 -14.32 -15.85 -2.67
C SER A 195 -13.27 -15.95 -1.56
N TYR A 196 -12.48 -14.90 -1.31
CA TYR A 196 -11.52 -14.84 -0.21
C TYR A 196 -12.21 -14.83 1.17
N GLY A 197 -13.49 -14.48 1.24
CA GLY A 197 -14.30 -14.53 2.46
C GLY A 197 -13.91 -13.47 3.49
N TYR A 198 -14.12 -13.77 4.77
CA TYR A 198 -13.84 -12.81 5.86
C TYR A 198 -12.46 -12.97 6.50
N ASP A 199 -11.69 -13.97 6.09
CA ASP A 199 -10.45 -14.37 6.76
C ASP A 199 -9.21 -14.26 5.86
N ARG A 200 -9.38 -14.17 4.53
CA ARG A 200 -8.26 -14.16 3.58
C ARG A 200 -8.09 -12.80 2.91
N VAL A 201 -6.83 -12.49 2.63
CA VAL A 201 -6.43 -11.27 1.92
C VAL A 201 -6.36 -11.57 0.43
N PRO A 202 -7.15 -10.88 -0.42
CA PRO A 202 -6.99 -11.00 -1.86
C PRO A 202 -5.68 -10.32 -2.31
N PRO A 203 -5.10 -10.75 -3.44
CA PRO A 203 -3.95 -10.07 -4.02
C PRO A 203 -4.29 -8.62 -4.36
N TRP A 204 -3.26 -7.81 -4.56
CA TRP A 204 -3.41 -6.46 -5.09
C TRP A 204 -4.00 -6.52 -6.50
N LEU A 205 -5.16 -5.89 -6.69
CA LEU A 205 -5.78 -5.78 -8.01
C LEU A 205 -4.95 -4.85 -8.90
N ASN A 206 -5.03 -5.04 -10.22
CA ASN A 206 -4.31 -4.18 -11.17
C ASN A 206 -4.74 -2.71 -11.04
N VAL A 207 -6.02 -2.45 -10.76
CA VAL A 207 -6.53 -1.09 -10.51
C VAL A 207 -5.87 -0.44 -9.30
N GLU A 208 -5.61 -1.19 -8.23
CA GLU A 208 -4.94 -0.67 -7.03
C GLU A 208 -3.47 -0.37 -7.31
N LYS A 209 -2.80 -1.24 -8.07
CA LYS A 209 -1.41 -1.02 -8.48
C LYS A 209 -1.27 0.29 -9.26
N ILE A 210 -2.19 0.54 -10.20
CA ILE A 210 -2.16 1.72 -11.08
C ILE A 210 -2.59 3.00 -10.35
N LEU A 211 -3.64 2.94 -9.53
CA LEU A 211 -4.25 4.15 -8.96
C LEU A 211 -3.74 4.49 -7.56
N ILE A 212 -3.12 3.54 -6.84
CA ILE A 212 -2.64 3.73 -5.46
C ILE A 212 -1.13 3.59 -5.39
N ILE A 213 -0.62 2.40 -5.73
CA ILE A 213 0.77 2.03 -5.44
C ILE A 213 1.71 2.84 -6.32
N MET A 214 1.50 2.83 -7.63
CA MET A 214 2.40 3.50 -8.58
C MET A 214 2.48 5.02 -8.33
N PRO A 215 1.37 5.78 -8.17
CA PRO A 215 1.43 7.21 -7.88
C PRO A 215 2.18 7.54 -6.59
N LEU A 216 1.96 6.76 -5.52
CA LEU A 216 2.65 6.96 -4.24
C LEU A 216 4.17 6.75 -4.33
N MET A 217 4.64 5.93 -5.27
CA MET A 217 6.08 5.72 -5.50
C MET A 217 6.72 6.88 -6.27
N LEU A 218 5.96 7.51 -7.16
CA LEU A 218 6.35 8.69 -7.92
C LEU A 218 6.42 9.95 -7.03
N GLU A 219 5.55 10.03 -6.02
CA GLU A 219 5.56 11.13 -5.05
C GLU A 219 6.81 11.04 -4.14
N GLY A 220 7.86 11.75 -4.53
CA GLY A 220 9.16 11.78 -3.85
C GLY A 220 10.36 11.52 -4.75
N TYR A 221 10.15 11.50 -6.08
CA TYR A 221 11.16 11.88 -7.07
C TYR A 221 10.94 13.34 -7.49
#